data_AF-A0AAV6B702-F1
#
_entry.id   AF-A0AAV6B702-F1
#
_cell.length_a   1.000
_cell.length_b   1.000
_cell.length_c   1.000
_cell.angle_alpha   90.00
_cell.angle_beta   90.00
_cell.angle_gamma   90.00
#
_symmetry.space_group_name_H-M   'P 1'
#
loop_
_entity.id
_entity.type
_entity.pdbx_description
1 polymer ?
#
loop_
_entity_poly.entity_id
_entity_poly.type
_entity_poly.pdbx_seq_one_letter_code
_entity_poly.pdbx_strand_id
1 'polypeptide(L)' 'WMYDRFSLGRLLRKAGLVDIVVRGAGDSYLPDWASYSLDVEEDGSVVKPDSLFLEGRKPIPNSDRGQ' A
#
# COMPACT_ATOMS: atom_id res chain seq x y z
N TRP A 1 -3.05 -0.49 -20.05
CA TRP A 1 -3.34 -0.29 -18.61
C TRP A 1 -4.07 -1.53 -18.12
N MET A 2 -3.60 -2.21 -17.08
CA MET A 2 -4.07 -3.57 -16.74
C MET A 2 -4.93 -3.65 -15.47
N TYR A 3 -4.83 -2.69 -14.54
CA TYR A 3 -5.54 -2.75 -13.26
C TYR A 3 -6.13 -1.42 -12.82
N ASP A 4 -7.26 -1.52 -12.13
CA ASP A 4 -7.95 -0.47 -11.39
C ASP A 4 -7.89 -0.76 -9.87
N ARG A 5 -8.41 0.16 -9.04
CA ARG A 5 -8.45 0.04 -7.57
C ARG A 5 -9.09 -1.27 -7.09
N PHE A 6 -10.14 -1.72 -7.75
CA PHE A 6 -10.88 -2.92 -7.39
C PHE A 6 -10.16 -4.20 -7.85
N SER A 7 -9.72 -4.25 -9.12
CA SER A 7 -9.03 -5.43 -9.66
C SER A 7 -7.67 -5.67 -9.00
N LEU A 8 -6.89 -4.62 -8.75
CA LEU A 8 -5.62 -4.73 -8.02
C LEU A 8 -5.84 -5.15 -6.56
N GLY A 9 -6.80 -4.53 -5.86
CA GLY A 9 -7.13 -4.89 -4.48
C GLY A 9 -7.56 -6.36 -4.35
N ARG A 10 -8.32 -6.88 -5.32
CA ARG A 10 -8.67 -8.31 -5.37
C ARG A 10 -7.46 -9.20 -5.57
N LEU A 11 -6.50 -8.81 -6.41
CA LEU A 11 -5.27 -9.56 -6.62
C LEU A 11 -4.43 -9.61 -5.35
N LEU A 12 -4.25 -8.48 -4.65
CA LEU A 12 -3.53 -8.42 -3.37
C LEU A 12 -4.16 -9.34 -2.33
N ARG A 13 -5.50 -9.36 -2.24
CA ARG A 13 -6.22 -10.27 -1.32
C ARG A 13 -6.00 -11.73 -1.68
N LYS A 14 -6.03 -12.08 -2.97
CA LYS A 14 -5.74 -13.45 -3.45
C LYS A 14 -4.30 -13.87 -3.16
N ALA A 15 -3.36 -12.93 -3.12
CA ALA A 15 -1.98 -13.16 -2.71
C ALA A 15 -1.80 -13.32 -1.19
N GLY A 16 -2.87 -13.20 -0.40
CA GLY A 16 -2.84 -13.38 1.04
C GLY A 16 -2.50 -12.13 1.85
N LEU A 17 -2.44 -10.95 1.22
CA LEU A 17 -2.32 -9.69 1.94
C LEU A 17 -3.65 -9.33 2.62
N VAL A 18 -3.54 -8.66 3.78
CA VAL A 18 -4.66 -8.17 4.59
C VAL A 18 -4.60 -6.64 4.71
N ASP A 19 -5.60 -6.02 5.34
CA ASP A 19 -5.67 -4.57 5.56
C ASP A 19 -5.46 -3.73 4.28
N ILE A 20 -6.00 -4.20 3.15
CA ILE A 20 -5.80 -3.58 1.84
C ILE A 20 -6.56 -2.27 1.75
N VAL A 21 -5.86 -1.19 1.45
CA VAL A 21 -6.41 0.17 1.40
C VAL A 21 -5.83 0.96 0.22
N VAL A 22 -6.62 1.88 -0.32
CA VAL A 22 -6.15 2.85 -1.32
C VAL A 22 -5.47 3.99 -0.58
N ARG A 23 -4.30 4.40 -1.04
CA ARG A 23 -3.48 5.45 -0.44
C ARG A 23 -3.33 6.65 -1.39
N GLY A 24 -2.94 7.80 -0.84
CA GLY A 24 -2.23 8.81 -1.60
C GLY A 24 -0.73 8.49 -1.69
N ALA A 25 -0.01 9.19 -2.56
CA ALA A 25 1.43 8.99 -2.74
C ALA A 25 2.25 9.23 -1.44
N GLY A 26 1.77 10.14 -0.57
CA GLY A 26 2.43 10.46 0.71
C GLY A 26 1.97 9.61 1.90
N ASP A 27 1.05 8.67 1.70
CA ASP A 27 0.44 7.90 2.78
C ASP A 27 0.96 6.46 2.80
N SER A 28 1.25 5.95 4.00
CA SER A 28 1.58 4.54 4.23
C SER A 28 1.15 4.12 5.64
N TYR A 29 1.12 2.81 5.89
CA TYR A 29 1.18 2.27 7.25
C TYR A 29 2.50 2.58 7.96
N LEU A 30 3.57 2.89 7.22
CA LEU A 30 4.81 3.41 7.77
C LEU A 30 4.64 4.91 8.09
N PRO A 31 4.97 5.36 9.31
CA PRO A 31 4.96 6.78 9.62
C PRO A 31 5.97 7.54 8.76
N ASP A 32 5.70 8.84 8.57
CA ASP A 32 6.58 9.78 7.88
C ASP A 32 6.95 9.37 6.45
N TRP A 33 6.08 8.62 5.76
CA TRP A 33 6.31 8.10 4.40
C TRP A 33 6.77 9.18 3.41
N ALA A 34 6.10 10.33 3.39
CA ALA A 34 6.46 11.44 2.50
C ALA A 34 7.88 11.97 2.73
N SER A 35 8.46 11.83 3.93
CA SER A 35 9.82 12.30 4.25
C SER A 35 10.93 11.50 3.58
N TYR A 36 10.62 10.29 3.09
CA TYR A 36 11.58 9.48 2.35
C TYR A 36 11.72 9.91 0.89
N SER A 37 10.88 10.84 0.43
CA SER A 37 10.86 11.40 -0.92
C SER A 37 10.84 10.35 -2.05
N LEU A 38 10.05 9.28 -1.88
CA LEU A 38 9.97 8.16 -2.82
C LEU A 38 8.88 8.33 -3.89
N ASP A 39 7.67 8.65 -3.44
CA ASP A 39 6.50 8.85 -4.30
C ASP A 39 6.06 10.33 -4.35
N VAL A 40 6.61 11.13 -3.45
CA VAL A 40 6.36 12.56 -3.28
C VAL A 40 7.71 13.27 -3.20
N GLU A 41 7.87 14.40 -3.86
CA GLU A 41 9.06 15.25 -3.81
C GLU A 41 9.09 16.11 -2.54
N GLU A 42 10.22 16.76 -2.24
CA GLU A 42 10.37 17.62 -1.06
C GLU A 42 9.37 18.80 -1.02
N ASP A 43 8.89 19.23 -2.18
CA ASP A 43 7.88 20.29 -2.32
C ASP A 43 6.43 19.77 -2.19
N GLY A 44 6.25 18.47 -1.95
CA GLY A 44 4.95 17.81 -1.83
C GLY A 44 4.32 17.38 -3.16
N SER A 45 5.00 17.58 -4.30
CA SER A 45 4.51 17.13 -5.59
C SER A 45 4.64 15.61 -5.76
N VAL A 46 3.67 14.98 -6.42
CA VAL A 46 3.68 13.52 -6.63
C VAL A 46 4.52 13.18 -7.85
N VAL A 47 5.51 12.29 -7.69
CA VAL A 47 6.44 11.88 -8.78
C VAL A 47 5.69 11.28 -9.97
N LYS A 48 4.65 10.49 -9.71
CA LYS A 48 3.78 9.87 -10.72
C LYS A 48 2.31 10.13 -10.40
N PRO A 49 1.76 11.27 -10.83
CA PRO A 49 0.42 11.70 -10.41
C PRO A 49 -0.70 10.77 -10.87
N ASP A 50 -0.50 10.06 -11.99
CA ASP A 50 -1.47 9.10 -12.53
C ASP A 50 -1.31 7.68 -11.97
N SER A 51 -0.35 7.46 -11.07
CA SER A 51 -0.14 6.16 -10.44
C SER A 51 -1.28 5.80 -9.50
N LEU A 52 -1.50 4.50 -9.39
CA LEU A 52 -2.39 3.93 -8.40
C LEU A 52 -1.59 3.45 -7.18
N PHE A 53 -1.92 3.98 -6.00
CA PHE A 53 -1.31 3.59 -4.73
C PHE A 53 -2.28 2.72 -3.93
N LEU A 54 -1.97 1.43 -3.81
CA LEU A 54 -2.65 0.48 -2.92
C LEU A 54 -1.63 -0.15 -2.00
N GLU A 55 -1.99 -0.28 -0.74
CA GLU A 55 -1.14 -0.84 0.29
C GLU A 55 -1.87 -1.98 0.98
N GLY A 56 -1.15 -3.08 1.25
CA GLY A 56 -1.66 -4.22 2.01
C GLY A 56 -0.56 -4.76 2.92
N ARG A 57 -0.94 -5.36 4.04
CA ARG A 57 -0.01 -5.89 5.04
C ARG A 57 0.09 -7.39 4.91
N LYS A 58 1.28 -7.92 5.18
CA LYS A 58 1.43 -9.36 5.42
C LYS A 58 0.66 -9.71 6.70
N PRO A 59 -0.20 -10.74 6.69
CA PRO A 59 -0.85 -11.18 7.92
C PRO A 59 0.21 -11.62 8.92
N ILE A 60 0.04 -11.23 10.17
CA ILE A 60 0.84 -11.79 11.26
C ILE A 60 0.46 -13.28 11.30
N PRO A 61 1.40 -14.21 11.05
CA PRO A 61 1.10 -15.62 11.24
C PRO A 61 0.61 -15.79 12.67
N ASN A 62 -0.46 -16.55 12.89
CA ASN A 62 -0.67 -17.11 14.22
C ASN A 62 0.58 -17.97 14.48
N SER A 63 1.57 -17.45 15.19
CA SER A 63 2.51 -18.29 15.89
C SER A 63 1.63 -19.18 16.76
N ASP A 64 1.66 -20.48 16.50
CA ASP A 64 0.85 -21.51 17.15
C ASP A 64 0.41 -21.06 18.54
N ARG A 65 -0.91 -20.88 18.73
CA ARG A 65 -1.46 -20.80 20.07
C ARG A 65 -1.20 -22.18 20.68
N GLY A 66 -0.04 -22.32 21.31
CA GLY A 66 0.21 -23.39 22.25
C GLY A 66 -0.74 -23.20 23.42
N GLN A 67 -1.57 -24.23 23.63
CA GLN A 67 -2.57 -24.47 24.69
C GLN A 67 -4.01 -24.04 24.36
#